data_AF-A0A5B9PBU7-F1
#
_entry.id   AF-A0A5B9PBU7-F1
#
_cell.length_a   1.000
_cell.length_b   1.000
_cell.length_c   1.000
_cell.angle_alpha   90.00
_cell.angle_beta   90.00
_cell.angle_gamma   90.00
#
_symmetry.space_group_name_H-M   'P 1'
#
loop_
_entity.id
_entity.type
_entity.pdbx_description
1 polymer ?
#
loop_
_entity_poly.entity_id
_entity_poly.type
_entity_poly.pdbx_seq_one_letter_code
_entity_poly.pdbx_strand_id
1 'polypeptide(L)'
;MPSRLACRRMVVPPIVSGSSFTNSNLFDASVNAGVIRLKLLMTDLQKRIQSVDWDSFSHPCYPSSHLEQVPGLLLSLFDSTESVAQAAINKLSHMIAHQGNAGSISVPALPFLIERIEQGSPSPVLEELMVVVYSFSHYLSPIDTSQWNDSDWALARRSFNYPDDYNWTCDIRKILIQKLERFRELVQHPNEEIADYAKMTLENLAPYCNT
;
A
#
# COMPACT_ATOMS: atom_id res chain seq x y z
N MET A 1 -5.89 61.76 -12.34
CA MET A 1 -7.37 61.69 -12.41
C MET A 1 -7.82 60.41 -11.74
N PRO A 2 -8.50 60.45 -10.58
CA PRO A 2 -9.00 59.24 -9.93
C PRO A 2 -10.43 58.94 -10.41
N SER A 3 -10.60 57.76 -11.00
CA SER A 3 -11.88 57.19 -11.43
C SER A 3 -12.64 56.65 -10.22
N ARG A 4 -13.89 57.12 -10.07
CA ARG A 4 -14.84 56.71 -9.04
C ARG A 4 -15.36 55.30 -9.32
N LEU A 5 -15.11 54.35 -8.42
CA LEU A 5 -15.77 53.05 -8.39
C LEU A 5 -17.13 53.20 -7.68
N ALA A 6 -18.20 52.97 -8.44
CA ALA A 6 -19.58 53.01 -7.96
C ALA A 6 -19.91 51.74 -7.15
N CYS A 7 -20.47 51.95 -5.96
CA CYS A 7 -20.99 50.90 -5.08
C CYS A 7 -22.30 50.35 -5.66
N ARG A 8 -22.30 49.10 -6.15
CA ARG A 8 -23.53 48.37 -6.53
C ARG A 8 -24.14 47.74 -5.27
N ARG A 9 -25.33 48.21 -4.87
CA ARG A 9 -26.19 47.53 -3.89
C ARG A 9 -26.66 46.19 -4.47
N MET A 10 -26.36 45.09 -3.78
CA MET A 10 -27.00 43.79 -4.04
C MET A 10 -28.41 43.79 -3.46
N VAL A 11 -29.38 43.42 -4.29
CA VAL A 11 -30.77 43.14 -3.89
C VAL A 11 -30.81 41.70 -3.39
N VAL A 12 -31.12 41.51 -2.11
CA VAL A 12 -31.32 40.18 -1.51
C VAL A 12 -32.75 39.73 -1.84
N PRO A 13 -32.95 38.58 -2.51
CA PRO A 13 -34.28 38.05 -2.77
C PRO A 13 -34.93 37.53 -1.47
N PRO A 14 -36.27 37.54 -1.38
CA PRO A 14 -37.00 37.13 -0.19
C PRO A 14 -36.80 35.65 0.13
N ILE A 15 -36.58 35.37 1.42
CA ILE A 15 -36.53 34.04 2.00
C ILE A 15 -37.93 33.42 1.87
N VAL A 16 -38.06 32.43 0.99
CA VAL A 16 -39.27 31.60 0.89
C VAL A 16 -39.21 30.60 2.04
N SER A 17 -40.08 30.78 3.04
CA SER A 17 -40.30 29.85 4.14
C SER A 17 -41.00 28.60 3.59
N GLY A 18 -40.20 27.58 3.30
CA GLY A 18 -40.64 26.28 2.80
C GLY A 18 -40.87 25.29 3.93
N SER A 19 -42.04 24.66 3.86
CA SER A 19 -42.60 23.59 4.69
C SER A 19 -41.60 22.52 5.19
N SER A 20 -41.67 22.27 6.50
CA SER A 20 -41.06 21.14 7.21
C SER A 20 -41.62 19.81 6.71
N PHE A 21 -40.84 19.09 5.90
CA PHE A 21 -41.04 17.66 5.65
C PHE A 21 -40.14 16.86 6.58
N THR A 22 -40.73 16.24 7.61
CA THR A 22 -40.07 15.31 8.52
C THR A 22 -39.84 13.96 7.81
N ASN A 23 -38.77 13.86 7.03
CA ASN A 23 -38.26 12.60 6.45
C ASN A 23 -37.07 12.06 7.27
N SER A 24 -37.20 12.04 8.60
CA SER A 24 -36.13 11.64 9.53
C SER A 24 -35.88 10.12 9.58
N ASN A 25 -36.81 9.28 9.14
CA ASN A 25 -36.69 7.82 9.34
C ASN A 25 -35.93 7.07 8.23
N LEU A 26 -35.71 7.66 7.06
CA LEU A 26 -35.02 7.00 5.93
C LEU A 26 -33.50 7.20 5.95
N PHE A 27 -33.00 8.27 6.57
CA PHE A 27 -31.57 8.52 6.70
C PHE A 27 -30.90 7.58 7.72
N ASP A 28 -31.59 7.21 8.80
CA ASP A 28 -31.04 6.37 9.85
C ASP A 28 -30.78 4.92 9.42
N ALA A 29 -31.60 4.36 8.52
CA ALA A 29 -31.41 2.98 8.04
C ALA A 29 -30.15 2.84 7.15
N SER A 30 -29.88 3.84 6.31
CA SER A 30 -28.73 3.83 5.39
C SER A 30 -27.39 3.97 6.12
N VAL A 31 -27.33 4.89 7.11
CA VAL A 31 -26.12 5.08 7.93
C VAL A 31 -25.80 3.82 8.73
N ASN A 32 -26.79 3.19 9.34
CA ASN A 32 -26.59 1.95 10.10
C ASN A 32 -26.09 0.80 9.23
N ALA A 33 -26.62 0.63 8.02
CA ALA A 33 -26.14 -0.40 7.09
C ALA A 33 -24.66 -0.17 6.67
N GLY A 34 -24.26 1.08 6.43
CA GLY A 34 -22.88 1.43 6.13
C GLY A 34 -21.92 1.12 7.29
N VAL A 35 -22.29 1.46 8.51
CA VAL A 35 -21.49 1.19 9.72
C VAL A 35 -21.34 -0.32 9.95
N ILE A 36 -22.39 -1.11 9.77
CA ILE A 36 -22.33 -2.57 9.92
C ILE A 36 -21.39 -3.17 8.88
N ARG A 37 -21.45 -2.73 7.61
CA ARG A 37 -20.57 -3.22 6.55
C ARG A 37 -19.10 -2.93 6.84
N LEU A 38 -18.77 -1.72 7.28
CA LEU A 38 -17.40 -1.34 7.66
C LEU A 38 -16.86 -2.19 8.81
N LYS A 39 -17.67 -2.42 9.86
CA LYS A 39 -17.29 -3.28 10.98
C LYS A 39 -17.03 -4.71 10.54
N LEU A 40 -17.85 -5.26 9.65
CA LEU A 40 -17.67 -6.62 9.12
C LEU A 40 -16.38 -6.74 8.30
N LEU A 41 -16.09 -5.77 7.43
CA LEU A 41 -14.85 -5.76 6.63
C LEU A 41 -13.60 -5.67 7.52
N MET A 42 -13.62 -4.81 8.54
CA MET A 42 -12.51 -4.72 9.49
C MET A 42 -12.31 -5.99 10.30
N THR A 43 -13.41 -6.66 10.67
CA THR A 43 -13.35 -7.95 11.38
C THR A 43 -12.74 -9.05 10.50
N ASP A 44 -13.06 -9.09 9.21
CA ASP A 44 -12.48 -10.04 8.27
C ASP A 44 -10.99 -9.78 8.03
N LEU A 45 -10.62 -8.52 7.76
CA LEU A 45 -9.23 -8.10 7.60
C LEU A 45 -8.38 -8.49 8.82
N GLN A 46 -8.88 -8.21 10.02
CA GLN A 46 -8.21 -8.57 11.26
C GLN A 46 -7.99 -10.07 11.40
N LYS A 47 -8.99 -10.89 11.08
CA LYS A 47 -8.84 -12.35 11.11
C LYS A 47 -7.81 -12.84 10.10
N ARG A 48 -7.80 -12.31 8.88
CA ARG A 48 -6.81 -12.66 7.85
C ARG A 48 -5.39 -12.30 8.30
N ILE A 49 -5.18 -11.09 8.82
CA ILE A 49 -3.87 -10.66 9.35
C ILE A 49 -3.45 -11.55 10.52
N GLN A 50 -4.34 -11.84 11.47
CA GLN A 50 -4.03 -12.68 12.65
C GLN A 50 -3.80 -14.16 12.32
N SER A 51 -4.28 -14.63 11.15
CA SER A 51 -4.11 -16.02 10.73
C SER A 51 -2.71 -16.35 10.18
N VAL A 52 -1.90 -15.32 9.90
CA VAL A 52 -0.52 -15.49 9.43
C VAL A 52 0.40 -15.78 10.63
N ASP A 53 1.24 -16.80 10.51
CA ASP A 53 2.31 -17.09 11.47
C ASP A 53 3.51 -16.14 11.26
N TRP A 54 3.38 -14.90 11.74
CA TRP A 54 4.36 -13.84 11.53
C TRP A 54 5.76 -14.16 12.08
N ASP A 55 5.84 -15.01 13.11
CA ASP A 55 7.09 -15.39 13.77
C ASP A 55 7.95 -16.33 12.92
N SER A 56 7.35 -16.99 11.91
CA SER A 56 8.04 -17.85 10.95
C SER A 56 8.84 -17.08 9.89
N PHE A 57 8.65 -15.76 9.81
CA PHE A 57 9.28 -14.90 8.83
C PHE A 57 10.43 -14.08 9.42
N SER A 58 11.31 -13.60 8.55
CA SER A 58 12.49 -12.84 8.93
C SER A 58 12.60 -11.53 8.15
N HIS A 59 13.37 -10.61 8.71
CA HIS A 59 13.79 -9.38 8.06
C HIS A 59 15.33 -9.28 8.11
N PRO A 60 16.00 -8.82 7.05
CA PRO A 60 17.47 -8.79 6.98
C PRO A 60 18.12 -7.92 8.07
N CYS A 61 17.45 -6.86 8.53
CA CYS A 61 18.04 -5.86 9.42
C CYS A 61 17.42 -5.76 10.82
N TYR A 62 16.36 -6.51 11.13
CA TYR A 62 15.66 -6.39 12.41
C TYR A 62 15.55 -7.74 13.11
N PRO A 63 15.73 -7.79 14.44
CA PRO A 63 15.46 -9.01 15.19
C PRO A 63 13.96 -9.30 15.21
N SER A 64 13.58 -10.58 15.37
CA SER A 64 12.19 -11.04 15.29
C SER A 64 11.23 -10.27 16.21
N SER A 65 11.70 -9.80 17.37
CA SER A 65 10.89 -9.00 18.30
C SER A 65 10.33 -7.70 17.73
N HIS A 66 10.92 -7.16 16.65
CA HIS A 66 10.40 -5.98 15.98
C HIS A 66 9.27 -6.32 15.01
N LEU A 67 9.21 -7.56 14.53
CA LEU A 67 8.20 -8.02 13.57
C LEU A 67 6.81 -8.20 14.20
N GLU A 68 6.73 -8.32 15.53
CA GLU A 68 5.49 -8.36 16.32
C GLU A 68 4.57 -7.15 16.04
N GLN A 69 5.11 -6.03 15.53
CA GLN A 69 4.34 -4.82 15.22
C GLN A 69 3.67 -4.86 13.84
N VAL A 70 4.13 -5.72 12.92
CA VAL A 70 3.64 -5.78 11.54
C VAL A 70 2.11 -5.96 11.46
N PRO A 71 1.48 -6.87 12.24
CA PRO A 71 0.03 -7.03 12.22
C PRO A 71 -0.72 -5.75 12.59
N GLY A 72 -0.26 -5.04 13.63
CA GLY A 72 -0.88 -3.79 14.10
C GLY A 72 -0.71 -2.63 13.12
N LEU A 73 0.44 -2.58 12.43
CA LEU A 73 0.69 -1.60 11.37
C LEU A 73 -0.17 -1.87 10.13
N LEU A 74 -0.32 -3.14 9.73
CA LEU A 74 -1.22 -3.51 8.64
C LEU A 74 -2.68 -3.16 8.94
N LEU A 75 -3.14 -3.31 10.19
CA LEU A 75 -4.48 -2.85 10.57
C LEU A 75 -4.60 -1.32 10.51
N SER A 76 -3.62 -0.61 11.05
CA SER A 76 -3.58 0.86 11.04
C SER A 76 -3.54 1.45 9.62
N LEU A 77 -2.97 0.72 8.66
CA LEU A 77 -2.93 1.13 7.26
C LEU A 77 -4.34 1.27 6.63
N PHE A 78 -5.30 0.48 7.12
CA PHE A 78 -6.71 0.53 6.68
C PHE A 78 -7.58 1.46 7.53
N ASP A 79 -6.99 2.20 8.47
CA ASP A 79 -7.71 3.24 9.21
C ASP A 79 -8.25 4.30 8.23
N SER A 80 -9.42 4.85 8.55
CA SER A 80 -10.03 5.93 7.77
C SER A 80 -9.29 7.26 7.91
N THR A 81 -8.47 7.40 8.95
CA THR A 81 -7.70 8.59 9.26
C THR A 81 -6.39 8.56 8.47
N GLU A 82 -6.26 9.43 7.47
CA GLU A 82 -5.09 9.50 6.59
C GLU A 82 -3.76 9.57 7.36
N SER A 83 -3.68 10.37 8.43
CA SER A 83 -2.46 10.51 9.23
C SER A 83 -2.06 9.21 9.96
N VAL A 84 -3.05 8.40 10.36
CA VAL A 84 -2.81 7.08 10.97
C VAL A 84 -2.29 6.11 9.92
N ALA A 85 -2.94 6.07 8.75
CA ALA A 85 -2.52 5.23 7.64
C ALA A 85 -1.11 5.61 7.14
N GLN A 86 -0.80 6.91 7.04
CA GLN A 86 0.52 7.40 6.65
C GLN A 86 1.60 7.01 7.66
N ALA A 87 1.36 7.24 8.95
CA ALA A 87 2.30 6.85 9.99
C ALA A 87 2.52 5.32 10.02
N ALA A 88 1.47 4.55 9.71
CA ALA A 88 1.55 3.11 9.61
C ALA A 88 2.41 2.66 8.42
N ILE A 89 2.18 3.18 7.21
CA ILE A 89 2.97 2.78 6.04
C ILE A 89 4.43 3.19 6.15
N ASN A 90 4.74 4.38 6.70
CA ASN A 90 6.13 4.80 6.90
C ASN A 90 6.88 3.86 7.86
N LYS A 91 6.22 3.39 8.92
CA LYS A 91 6.83 2.40 9.84
C LYS A 91 6.92 1.03 9.19
N LEU A 92 5.88 0.64 8.46
CA LEU A 92 5.79 -0.65 7.81
C LEU A 92 6.86 -0.77 6.71
N SER A 93 7.07 0.26 5.89
CA SER A 93 8.10 0.28 4.84
C SER A 93 9.48 -0.01 5.42
N HIS A 94 9.83 0.58 6.55
CA HIS A 94 11.07 0.22 7.25
C HIS A 94 11.12 -1.24 7.71
N MET A 95 10.00 -1.83 8.12
CA MET A 95 9.94 -3.20 8.67
C MET A 95 9.89 -4.30 7.62
N ILE A 96 9.38 -4.01 6.41
CA ILE A 96 9.22 -5.02 5.35
C ILE A 96 10.07 -4.71 4.11
N ALA A 97 10.64 -3.51 4.00
CA ALA A 97 11.44 -3.04 2.87
C ALA A 97 12.53 -2.03 3.32
N HIS A 98 13.51 -2.47 4.10
CA HIS A 98 14.52 -1.54 4.64
C HIS A 98 15.60 -1.15 3.61
N GLN A 99 15.72 0.15 3.31
CA GLN A 99 16.70 0.69 2.35
C GLN A 99 16.64 0.04 0.97
N GLY A 100 15.44 -0.38 0.56
CA GLY A 100 15.31 -1.36 -0.49
C GLY A 100 16.00 -2.65 -0.06
N ASN A 101 15.43 -3.42 0.84
CA ASN A 101 15.78 -4.81 1.03
C ASN A 101 14.53 -5.45 1.61
N ALA A 102 13.98 -6.39 0.87
CA ALA A 102 12.82 -7.15 1.33
C ALA A 102 13.30 -8.35 2.15
N GLY A 103 12.50 -8.74 3.15
CA GLY A 103 12.66 -10.00 3.87
C GLY A 103 11.59 -11.00 3.46
N SER A 104 11.63 -12.21 4.02
CA SER A 104 10.54 -13.18 3.81
C SER A 104 9.20 -12.67 4.39
N ILE A 105 9.24 -11.77 5.38
CA ILE A 105 8.08 -11.07 5.96
C ILE A 105 7.27 -10.29 4.92
N SER A 106 7.89 -9.89 3.81
CA SER A 106 7.24 -9.15 2.74
C SER A 106 6.25 -10.03 1.96
N VAL A 107 6.44 -11.35 1.93
CA VAL A 107 5.53 -12.29 1.24
C VAL A 107 4.11 -12.22 1.82
N PRO A 108 3.88 -12.46 3.12
CA PRO A 108 2.53 -12.38 3.69
C PRO A 108 2.01 -10.94 3.80
N ALA A 109 2.88 -9.94 3.87
CA ALA A 109 2.46 -8.53 3.94
C ALA A 109 1.93 -8.02 2.59
N LEU A 110 2.54 -8.42 1.48
CA LEU A 110 2.27 -7.89 0.15
C LEU A 110 0.79 -7.97 -0.29
N PRO A 111 0.05 -9.08 -0.12
CA PRO A 111 -1.37 -9.13 -0.47
C PRO A 111 -2.21 -8.02 0.19
N PHE A 112 -1.90 -7.65 1.43
CA PHE A 112 -2.61 -6.58 2.14
C PHE A 112 -2.24 -5.18 1.62
N LEU A 113 -0.99 -4.98 1.22
CA LEU A 113 -0.58 -3.72 0.57
C LEU A 113 -1.30 -3.53 -0.77
N ILE A 114 -1.38 -4.60 -1.57
CA ILE A 114 -2.08 -4.59 -2.86
C ILE A 114 -3.56 -4.34 -2.66
N GLU A 115 -4.20 -5.03 -1.70
CA GLU A 115 -5.59 -4.77 -1.33
C GLU A 115 -5.81 -3.30 -0.97
N ARG A 116 -4.86 -2.68 -0.26
CA ARG A 116 -4.93 -1.26 0.08
C ARG A 116 -4.79 -0.32 -1.13
N ILE A 117 -3.94 -0.67 -2.10
CA ILE A 117 -3.81 0.05 -3.38
C ILE A 117 -5.11 -0.06 -4.21
N GLU A 118 -5.74 -1.23 -4.21
CA GLU A 118 -6.98 -1.50 -4.95
C GLU A 118 -8.19 -0.76 -4.36
N GLN A 119 -8.21 -0.51 -3.05
CA GLN A 119 -9.28 0.26 -2.39
C GLN A 119 -9.23 1.77 -2.68
N GLY A 120 -8.16 2.29 -3.29
CA GLY A 120 -8.02 3.71 -3.60
C GLY A 120 -7.60 4.53 -2.39
N SER A 121 -6.32 4.45 -2.03
CA SER A 121 -5.74 5.21 -0.92
C SER A 121 -5.60 6.71 -1.23
N PRO A 122 -5.60 7.59 -0.21
CA PRO A 122 -5.18 8.98 -0.37
C PRO A 122 -3.79 9.06 -1.02
N SER A 123 -3.53 10.11 -1.79
CA SER A 123 -2.30 10.20 -2.60
C SER A 123 -1.01 9.96 -1.79
N PRO A 124 -0.80 10.53 -0.58
CA PRO A 124 0.45 10.32 0.16
C PRO A 124 0.65 8.87 0.62
N VAL A 125 -0.44 8.20 0.99
CA VAL A 125 -0.40 6.79 1.41
C VAL A 125 -0.17 5.88 0.21
N LEU A 126 -0.81 6.20 -0.92
CA LEU A 126 -0.65 5.46 -2.17
C LEU A 126 0.77 5.58 -2.73
N GLU A 127 1.37 6.76 -2.67
CA GLU A 127 2.75 7.01 -3.08
C GLU A 127 3.73 6.13 -2.30
N GLU A 128 3.67 6.14 -0.96
CA GLU A 128 4.53 5.29 -0.14
C GLU A 128 4.26 3.78 -0.36
N LEU A 129 3.00 3.38 -0.56
CA LEU A 129 2.66 2.01 -0.94
C LEU A 129 3.34 1.60 -2.26
N MET A 130 3.36 2.49 -3.24
CA MET A 130 4.02 2.25 -4.53
C MET A 130 5.54 2.18 -4.38
N VAL A 131 6.15 2.98 -3.50
CA VAL A 131 7.59 2.87 -3.17
C VAL A 131 7.91 1.49 -2.60
N VAL A 132 7.10 0.98 -1.67
CA VAL A 132 7.30 -0.34 -1.05
C VAL A 132 7.15 -1.45 -2.08
N VAL A 133 6.10 -1.41 -2.90
CA VAL A 133 5.86 -2.42 -3.95
C VAL A 133 6.94 -2.37 -5.02
N TYR A 134 7.36 -1.18 -5.43
CA TYR A 134 8.48 -1.00 -6.35
C TYR A 134 9.75 -1.62 -5.75
N SER A 135 10.06 -1.35 -4.48
CA SER A 135 11.21 -1.92 -3.79
C SER A 135 11.18 -3.43 -3.89
N PHE A 136 10.04 -4.08 -3.64
CA PHE A 136 9.91 -5.53 -3.82
C PHE A 136 10.26 -5.96 -5.23
N SER A 137 9.69 -5.33 -6.27
CA SER A 137 9.97 -5.67 -7.66
C SER A 137 11.46 -5.50 -8.05
N HIS A 138 12.12 -4.49 -7.49
CA HIS A 138 13.52 -4.18 -7.78
C HIS A 138 14.45 -5.30 -7.31
N TYR A 139 14.21 -5.86 -6.12
CA TYR A 139 14.98 -7.02 -5.61
C TYR A 139 14.67 -8.33 -6.31
N LEU A 140 13.63 -8.37 -7.14
CA LEU A 140 13.33 -9.53 -7.95
C LEU A 140 14.12 -9.54 -9.25
N SER A 141 14.86 -8.49 -9.59
CA SER A 141 15.76 -8.52 -10.75
C SER A 141 16.72 -9.70 -10.60
N PRO A 142 16.94 -10.51 -11.65
CA PRO A 142 17.90 -11.58 -11.56
C PRO A 142 19.23 -10.89 -11.26
N ILE A 143 19.77 -11.12 -10.06
CA ILE A 143 21.17 -10.83 -9.83
C ILE A 143 21.88 -11.60 -10.95
N ASP A 144 22.64 -10.89 -11.79
CA ASP A 144 23.46 -11.53 -12.82
C ASP A 144 24.56 -12.32 -12.11
N THR A 145 24.17 -13.51 -11.69
CA THR A 145 25.01 -14.46 -10.97
C THR A 145 25.88 -15.25 -11.93
N SER A 146 25.76 -15.00 -13.25
CA SER A 146 26.64 -15.62 -14.24
C SER A 146 28.11 -15.22 -14.04
N GLN A 147 28.35 -14.10 -13.34
CA GLN A 147 29.68 -13.62 -12.98
C GLN A 147 30.10 -14.02 -11.55
N TRP A 148 29.22 -14.62 -10.76
CA TRP A 148 29.49 -14.95 -9.36
C TRP A 148 30.21 -16.29 -9.27
N ASN A 149 31.37 -16.31 -8.62
CA ASN A 149 32.05 -17.55 -8.28
C ASN A 149 31.54 -18.12 -6.93
N ASP A 150 31.97 -19.34 -6.57
CA ASP A 150 31.55 -20.00 -5.32
C ASP A 150 31.85 -19.17 -4.06
N SER A 151 32.91 -18.35 -4.08
CA SER A 151 33.25 -17.45 -2.97
C SER A 151 32.32 -16.25 -2.89
N ASP A 152 31.88 -15.70 -4.03
CA ASP A 152 30.88 -14.61 -4.06
C ASP A 152 29.53 -15.11 -3.51
N TRP A 153 29.14 -16.34 -3.86
CA TRP A 153 27.96 -16.99 -3.30
C TRP A 153 28.09 -17.25 -1.79
N ALA A 154 29.23 -17.78 -1.34
CA ALA A 154 29.46 -18.01 0.08
C ALA A 154 29.50 -16.69 0.87
N LEU A 155 30.05 -15.63 0.29
CA LEU A 155 30.10 -14.30 0.88
C LEU A 155 28.71 -13.66 0.90
N ALA A 156 27.92 -13.75 -0.16
CA ALA A 156 26.56 -13.24 -0.19
C ALA A 156 25.68 -13.98 0.82
N ARG A 157 25.76 -15.32 0.87
CA ARG A 157 25.04 -16.13 1.87
C ARG A 157 25.44 -15.75 3.30
N ARG A 158 26.73 -15.55 3.57
CA ARG A 158 27.20 -15.10 4.90
C ARG A 158 26.83 -13.67 5.24
N SER A 159 26.98 -12.74 4.30
CA SER A 159 26.87 -11.30 4.55
C SER A 159 25.43 -10.83 4.66
N PHE A 160 24.53 -11.49 3.93
CA PHE A 160 23.10 -11.16 3.94
C PHE A 160 22.26 -12.20 4.69
N ASN A 161 22.92 -13.23 5.26
CA ASN A 161 22.28 -14.34 5.94
C ASN A 161 21.13 -14.94 5.11
N TYR A 162 21.34 -15.06 3.79
CA TYR A 162 20.33 -15.61 2.89
C TYR A 162 20.12 -17.09 3.25
N PRO A 163 18.94 -17.49 3.74
CA PRO A 163 18.62 -18.90 3.86
C PRO A 163 18.65 -19.52 2.45
N ASP A 164 18.97 -20.81 2.35
CA ASP A 164 18.96 -21.53 1.07
C ASP A 164 17.58 -21.50 0.36
N ASP A 165 16.53 -21.02 1.04
CA ASP A 165 15.16 -20.89 0.57
C ASP A 165 14.86 -19.50 0.00
N TYR A 166 15.47 -19.14 -1.13
CA TYR A 166 15.12 -17.95 -1.94
C TYR A 166 13.68 -17.99 -2.53
N ASN A 167 12.90 -19.03 -2.21
CA ASN A 167 11.53 -19.24 -2.67
C ASN A 167 10.61 -18.04 -2.41
N TRP A 168 10.84 -17.30 -1.32
CA TRP A 168 10.02 -16.14 -0.97
C TRP A 168 10.08 -15.04 -2.04
N THR A 169 11.21 -14.83 -2.72
CA THR A 169 11.31 -13.88 -3.84
C THR A 169 10.45 -14.31 -5.03
N CYS A 170 10.46 -15.61 -5.36
CA CYS A 170 9.59 -16.17 -6.38
C CYS A 170 8.11 -15.98 -6.02
N ASP A 171 7.76 -16.08 -4.74
CA ASP A 171 6.38 -15.90 -4.28
C ASP A 171 5.93 -14.44 -4.33
N ILE A 172 6.78 -13.47 -3.92
CA ILE A 172 6.54 -12.04 -4.18
C ILE A 172 6.30 -11.81 -5.66
N ARG A 173 7.16 -12.35 -6.52
CA ARG A 173 7.07 -12.18 -7.98
C ARG A 173 5.74 -12.70 -8.52
N LYS A 174 5.34 -13.91 -8.12
CA LYS A 174 4.05 -14.50 -8.51
C LYS A 174 2.89 -13.60 -8.10
N ILE A 175 2.90 -13.08 -6.87
CA ILE A 175 1.86 -12.18 -6.35
C ILE A 175 1.79 -10.89 -7.19
N LEU A 176 2.93 -10.28 -7.50
CA LEU A 176 2.97 -9.05 -8.32
C LEU A 176 2.53 -9.29 -9.77
N ILE A 177 2.93 -10.42 -10.38
CA ILE A 177 2.51 -10.79 -11.75
C ILE A 177 0.99 -10.94 -11.85
N GLN A 178 0.33 -11.47 -10.81
CA GLN A 178 -1.13 -11.56 -10.77
C GLN A 178 -1.83 -10.19 -10.79
N LYS A 179 -1.08 -9.09 -10.61
CA LYS A 179 -1.58 -7.73 -10.45
C LYS A 179 -1.06 -6.77 -11.53
N LEU A 180 -0.52 -7.30 -12.63
CA LEU A 180 0.00 -6.50 -13.75
C LEU A 180 -1.03 -5.50 -14.30
N GLU A 181 -2.29 -5.90 -14.48
CA GLU A 181 -3.31 -4.97 -15.00
C GLU A 181 -3.48 -3.75 -14.10
N ARG A 182 -3.45 -3.96 -12.78
CA ARG A 182 -3.57 -2.86 -11.82
C ARG A 182 -2.40 -1.89 -11.94
N PHE A 183 -1.18 -2.38 -12.12
CA PHE A 183 -0.03 -1.50 -12.35
C PHE A 183 -0.13 -0.76 -13.69
N ARG A 184 -0.65 -1.39 -14.75
CA ARG A 184 -0.89 -0.70 -16.04
C ARG A 184 -1.90 0.44 -15.92
N GLU A 185 -2.94 0.27 -15.12
CA GLU A 185 -3.88 1.34 -14.79
C GLU A 185 -3.18 2.50 -14.06
N LEU A 186 -2.34 2.17 -13.07
CA LEU A 186 -1.64 3.17 -12.26
C LEU A 186 -0.58 3.96 -13.03
N VAL A 187 -0.07 3.45 -14.16
CA VAL A 187 0.78 4.25 -15.06
C VAL A 187 0.04 5.48 -15.63
N GLN A 188 -1.29 5.45 -15.67
CA GLN A 188 -2.11 6.59 -16.10
C GLN A 188 -2.55 7.50 -14.94
N HIS A 189 -2.01 7.29 -13.74
CA HIS A 189 -2.39 8.07 -12.56
C HIS A 189 -1.92 9.54 -12.70
N PRO A 190 -2.73 10.54 -12.27
CA PRO A 190 -2.38 11.96 -12.43
C PRO A 190 -1.22 12.44 -11.54
N ASN A 191 -0.89 11.71 -10.47
CA ASN A 191 0.34 11.94 -9.70
C ASN A 191 1.50 11.20 -10.39
N GLU A 192 2.51 11.96 -10.82
CA GLU A 192 3.67 11.48 -11.57
C GLU A 192 4.49 10.43 -10.81
N GLU A 193 4.68 10.58 -9.49
CA GLU A 193 5.46 9.63 -8.70
C GLU A 193 4.79 8.26 -8.66
N ILE A 194 3.47 8.21 -8.47
CA ILE A 194 2.69 6.96 -8.51
C ILE A 194 2.81 6.29 -9.89
N ALA A 195 2.70 7.08 -10.96
CA ALA A 195 2.80 6.58 -12.32
C ALA A 195 4.21 6.03 -12.62
N ASP A 196 5.25 6.72 -12.17
CA ASP A 196 6.64 6.31 -12.35
C ASP A 196 6.95 5.01 -11.59
N TYR A 197 6.57 4.89 -10.32
CA TYR A 197 6.75 3.64 -9.57
C TYR A 197 5.97 2.48 -10.18
N ALA A 198 4.76 2.72 -10.68
CA ALA A 198 3.98 1.69 -11.38
C ALA A 198 4.69 1.23 -12.67
N LYS A 199 5.23 2.18 -13.45
CA LYS A 199 6.00 1.89 -14.67
C LYS A 199 7.27 1.10 -14.37
N MET A 200 8.06 1.53 -13.40
CA MET A 200 9.29 0.84 -13.00
C MET A 200 9.00 -0.57 -12.47
N THR A 201 7.90 -0.73 -11.73
CA THR A 201 7.43 -2.06 -11.28
C THR A 201 7.14 -2.98 -12.47
N LEU A 202 6.44 -2.48 -13.50
CA LEU A 202 6.17 -3.25 -14.72
C LEU A 202 7.45 -3.61 -15.48
N GLU A 203 8.39 -2.68 -15.60
CA GLU A 203 9.68 -2.91 -16.26
C GLU A 203 10.48 -4.01 -15.54
N ASN A 204 10.50 -4.00 -14.21
CA ASN A 204 11.16 -5.03 -13.40
C ASN A 204 10.49 -6.42 -13.53
N LEU A 205 9.18 -6.46 -13.77
CA LEU A 205 8.43 -7.72 -13.91
C LEU A 205 8.43 -8.27 -15.35
N ALA A 206 8.72 -7.44 -16.34
CA ALA A 206 8.68 -7.81 -17.76
C ALA A 206 9.49 -9.08 -18.12
N PRO A 207 10.72 -9.31 -17.59
CA PRO A 207 11.49 -10.53 -17.88
C PRO A 207 10.79 -11.83 -17.48
N TYR A 208 9.81 -11.76 -16.57
CA TYR A 208 9.16 -12.91 -15.95
C TYR A 208 7.76 -13.21 -16.49
N CYS A 209 7.25 -12.39 -17.42
CA CYS A 209 5.91 -12.56 -17.97
C CYS A 209 5.85 -13.58 -19.12
N ASN A 210 6.99 -14.03 -19.63
CA ASN A 210 7.10 -14.95 -20.79
C ASN A 210 7.45 -16.40 -20.39
N THR A 211 7.54 -16.69 -19.09
CA THR A 211 7.88 -18.00 -18.51
C THR A 211 6.65 -18.67 -17.95
#